data_AF-A0A955GJT3-F1
#
_entry.id   AF-A0A955GJT3-F1
#
_cell.length_a   1.000
_cell.length_b   1.000
_cell.length_c   1.000
_cell.angle_alpha   90.00
_cell.angle_beta   90.00
_cell.angle_gamma   90.00
#
_symmetry.space_group_name_H-M   'P 1'
#
loop_
_entity.id
_entity.type
_entity.pdbx_description
1 polymer ?
#
loop_
_entity_poly.entity_id
_entity_poly.type
_entity_poly.pdbx_seq_one_letter_code
_entity_poly.pdbx_strand_id
1 'polypeptide(L)'
;MKKLIKILLTAVATAFVALQMSALPLSAQEGSGLRITPPRQELRIERGASQEFDIDIVNLADKPVIAKVVVNDFTSDDLTGEPKISTDTSQRSDRSLAEFITNLEDVPLDANETKKVKINVTVPETAPAGAYYGILRYQPSPVDENSDGNGTQFSLNSSIGVLVLLEVPGDYSQSAEVSDIAARIVELDAEGNVKADVEPRSGSVFMSTPNQIAVTVHNTGDSFVKPFGSVVIKNMFGSEAASYDLNAAEPRGNVLPDSSRMFTDIVDLKGFGRFTIEANIAFNQGGEVTTITKTFWVIPVWLIIALVAVLLLLGFAGYMLYRRFTK
;
A
#
# COMPACT_ATOMS: atom_id res chain seq x y z
N MET A 1 20.14 -68.73 4.84
CA MET A 1 18.98 -68.06 5.48
C MET A 1 19.12 -66.54 5.58
N LYS A 2 20.25 -65.96 6.06
CA LYS A 2 20.42 -64.49 6.18
C LYS A 2 20.47 -63.70 4.86
N LYS A 3 20.85 -64.31 3.73
CA LYS A 3 20.85 -63.66 2.39
C LYS A 3 19.45 -63.62 1.73
N LEU A 4 18.59 -64.62 1.98
CA LEU A 4 17.22 -64.66 1.45
C LEU A 4 16.29 -63.66 2.18
N ILE A 5 16.50 -63.44 3.48
CA ILE A 5 15.73 -62.47 4.27
C ILE A 5 16.02 -61.01 3.83
N LYS A 6 17.27 -60.71 3.43
CA LYS A 6 17.62 -59.37 2.94
C LYS A 6 16.99 -59.05 1.58
N ILE A 7 16.91 -60.04 0.67
CA ILE A 7 16.29 -59.87 -0.65
C ILE A 7 14.77 -59.73 -0.54
N LEU A 8 14.14 -60.42 0.42
CA LEU A 8 12.71 -60.27 0.69
C LEU A 8 12.37 -58.93 1.34
N LEU A 9 13.24 -58.39 2.23
CA LEU A 9 13.03 -57.06 2.82
C LEU A 9 13.25 -55.91 1.82
N THR A 10 14.20 -56.01 0.89
CA THR A 10 14.34 -54.99 -0.15
C THR A 10 13.20 -55.03 -1.15
N ALA A 11 12.68 -56.21 -1.52
CA ALA A 11 11.53 -56.32 -2.43
C ALA A 11 10.21 -55.80 -1.82
N VAL A 12 10.02 -55.94 -0.51
CA VAL A 12 8.84 -55.37 0.18
C VAL A 12 8.99 -53.86 0.38
N ALA A 13 10.22 -53.34 0.53
CA ALA A 13 10.47 -51.90 0.60
C ALA A 13 10.29 -51.19 -0.76
N THR A 14 10.63 -51.81 -1.89
CA THR A 14 10.34 -51.23 -3.22
C THR A 14 8.88 -51.37 -3.64
N ALA A 15 8.14 -52.37 -3.12
CA ALA A 15 6.70 -52.49 -3.39
C ALA A 15 5.83 -51.54 -2.54
N PHE A 16 6.33 -51.05 -1.39
CA PHE A 16 5.57 -50.11 -0.53
C PHE A 16 5.79 -48.63 -0.89
N VAL A 17 6.82 -48.31 -1.68
CA VAL A 17 7.05 -46.94 -2.19
C VAL A 17 6.30 -46.67 -3.51
N ALA A 18 5.83 -47.72 -4.20
CA ALA A 18 5.22 -47.59 -5.52
C ALA A 18 3.68 -47.39 -5.52
N LEU A 19 3.01 -47.25 -4.36
CA LEU A 19 1.54 -47.23 -4.28
C LEU A 19 0.92 -46.04 -3.52
N GLN A 20 1.61 -44.90 -3.43
CA GLN A 20 1.11 -43.68 -2.76
C GLN A 20 1.29 -42.39 -3.61
N MET A 21 1.44 -42.52 -4.92
CA MET A 21 1.34 -41.36 -5.84
C MET A 21 0.05 -41.47 -6.66
N SER A 22 -1.08 -41.48 -5.98
CA SER A 22 -2.29 -40.88 -6.54
C SER A 22 -1.99 -39.39 -6.66
N ALA A 23 -1.60 -38.95 -7.85
CA ALA A 23 -1.60 -37.54 -8.18
C ALA A 23 -3.02 -37.03 -7.91
N LEU A 24 -3.19 -36.26 -6.83
CA LEU A 24 -4.38 -35.44 -6.68
C LEU A 24 -4.45 -34.60 -7.96
N PRO A 25 -5.59 -34.53 -8.66
CA PRO A 25 -5.73 -33.55 -9.72
C PRO A 25 -5.44 -32.20 -9.07
N LEU A 26 -4.32 -31.58 -9.47
CA LEU A 26 -4.16 -30.15 -9.33
C LEU A 26 -5.32 -29.59 -10.14
N SER A 27 -6.42 -29.23 -9.48
CA SER A 27 -7.35 -28.28 -10.05
C SER A 27 -6.51 -27.05 -10.30
N ALA A 28 -6.03 -26.91 -11.54
CA ALA A 28 -5.62 -25.62 -12.05
C ALA A 28 -6.79 -24.70 -11.74
N GLN A 29 -6.58 -23.79 -10.80
CA GLN A 29 -7.52 -22.72 -10.53
C GLN A 29 -7.67 -22.01 -11.88
N GLU A 30 -8.82 -22.22 -12.54
CA GLU A 30 -9.13 -21.60 -13.82
C GLU A 30 -8.81 -20.11 -13.66
N GLY A 31 -7.81 -19.64 -14.40
CA GLY A 31 -7.31 -18.28 -14.35
C GLY A 31 -8.33 -17.33 -14.96
N SER A 32 -9.51 -17.19 -14.36
CA SER A 32 -10.54 -16.25 -14.80
C SER A 32 -10.14 -14.84 -14.35
N GLY A 33 -9.16 -14.27 -15.04
CA GLY A 33 -8.63 -12.95 -14.71
C GLY A 33 -8.05 -12.25 -15.93
N LEU A 34 -8.19 -10.93 -15.93
CA LEU A 34 -7.44 -10.05 -16.82
C LEU A 34 -6.20 -9.55 -16.08
N ARG A 35 -5.10 -9.31 -16.81
CA ARG A 35 -3.93 -8.57 -16.31
C ARG A 35 -3.71 -7.35 -17.18
N ILE A 36 -3.45 -6.20 -16.57
CA ILE A 36 -3.18 -4.93 -17.26
C ILE A 36 -1.81 -4.39 -16.87
N THR A 37 -1.08 -3.88 -17.87
CA THR A 37 0.20 -3.19 -17.68
C THR A 37 0.25 -1.91 -18.53
N PRO A 38 0.71 -0.77 -17.99
CA PRO A 38 1.04 -0.52 -16.58
C PRO A 38 -0.22 -0.37 -15.71
N PRO A 39 -0.12 -0.54 -14.38
CA PRO A 39 -1.24 -0.35 -13.46
C PRO A 39 -1.58 1.12 -13.22
N ARG A 40 -0.66 2.04 -13.55
CA ARG A 40 -0.81 3.49 -13.37
C ARG A 40 -0.18 4.23 -14.54
N GLN A 41 -0.88 5.26 -15.02
CA GLN A 41 -0.39 6.24 -15.97
C GLN A 41 -0.50 7.63 -15.36
N GLU A 42 0.58 8.40 -15.46
CA GLU A 42 0.59 9.81 -15.09
C GLU A 42 0.80 10.65 -16.35
N LEU A 43 -0.02 11.67 -16.53
CA LEU A 43 -0.05 12.52 -17.72
C LEU A 43 -0.02 13.98 -17.29
N ARG A 44 0.71 14.80 -18.06
CA ARG A 44 0.68 16.26 -17.93
C ARG A 44 0.41 16.82 -19.31
N ILE A 45 -0.82 17.29 -19.53
CA ILE A 45 -1.29 17.69 -20.88
C ILE A 45 -1.75 19.14 -20.83
N GLU A 46 -1.20 19.95 -21.73
CA GLU A 46 -1.59 21.35 -21.90
C GLU A 46 -3.02 21.47 -22.44
N ARG A 47 -3.68 22.60 -22.17
CA ARG A 47 -5.01 22.90 -22.71
C ARG A 47 -5.01 22.90 -24.24
N GLY A 48 -6.02 22.26 -24.83
CA GLY A 48 -6.16 22.09 -26.28
C GLY A 48 -5.29 20.97 -26.87
N ALA A 49 -4.48 20.28 -26.06
CA ALA A 49 -3.64 19.18 -26.52
C ALA A 49 -4.25 17.80 -26.23
N SER A 50 -3.72 16.81 -26.92
CA SER A 50 -4.02 15.39 -26.70
C SER A 50 -2.73 14.62 -26.51
N GLN A 51 -2.78 13.56 -25.70
CA GLN A 51 -1.70 12.62 -25.53
C GLN A 51 -2.25 11.19 -25.55
N GLU A 52 -1.53 10.31 -26.25
CA GLU A 52 -1.82 8.88 -26.27
C GLU A 52 -0.92 8.14 -25.28
N PHE A 53 -1.45 7.07 -24.70
CA PHE A 53 -0.66 6.07 -23.99
C PHE A 53 -1.18 4.66 -24.30
N ASP A 54 -0.29 3.68 -24.20
CA ASP A 54 -0.62 2.29 -24.46
C ASP A 54 -0.80 1.51 -23.16
N ILE A 55 -1.75 0.59 -23.16
CA ILE A 55 -1.88 -0.45 -22.14
C ILE A 55 -1.86 -1.83 -22.80
N ASP A 56 -1.28 -2.80 -22.13
CA ASP A 56 -1.35 -4.20 -22.54
C ASP A 56 -2.37 -4.91 -21.65
N ILE A 57 -3.38 -5.53 -22.28
CA ILE A 57 -4.40 -6.34 -21.61
C ILE A 57 -4.16 -7.81 -21.97
N VAL A 58 -4.02 -8.64 -20.96
CA VAL A 58 -3.80 -10.09 -21.10
C VAL A 58 -5.01 -10.83 -20.54
N ASN A 59 -5.58 -11.73 -21.35
CA ASN A 59 -6.53 -12.71 -20.86
C ASN A 59 -5.76 -13.89 -20.26
N LEU A 60 -5.89 -14.15 -18.96
CA LEU A 60 -5.22 -15.28 -18.31
C LEU A 60 -6.05 -16.58 -18.35
N ALA A 61 -7.25 -16.53 -18.95
CA ALA A 61 -8.15 -17.67 -19.05
C ALA A 61 -7.88 -18.49 -20.32
N ASP A 62 -8.26 -19.77 -20.26
CA ASP A 62 -8.19 -20.71 -21.39
C ASP A 62 -9.40 -20.60 -22.35
N LYS A 63 -10.21 -19.55 -22.20
CA LYS A 63 -11.40 -19.27 -23.03
C LYS A 63 -11.38 -17.81 -23.52
N PRO A 64 -11.97 -17.51 -24.69
CA PRO A 64 -12.08 -16.14 -25.18
C PRO A 64 -13.01 -15.30 -24.29
N VAL A 65 -12.66 -14.03 -24.11
CA VAL A 65 -13.41 -13.04 -23.32
C VAL A 65 -13.51 -11.72 -24.07
N ILE A 66 -14.54 -10.92 -23.77
CA ILE A 66 -14.63 -9.51 -24.13
C ILE A 66 -14.36 -8.70 -22.87
N ALA A 67 -13.25 -7.96 -22.85
CA ALA A 67 -12.95 -7.04 -21.77
C ALA A 67 -13.76 -5.74 -21.96
N LYS A 68 -14.86 -5.63 -21.21
CA LYS A 68 -15.77 -4.47 -21.21
C LYS A 68 -15.14 -3.31 -20.47
N VAL A 69 -15.01 -2.16 -21.12
CA VAL A 69 -14.35 -0.98 -20.53
C VAL A 69 -15.36 -0.03 -19.89
N VAL A 70 -15.06 0.42 -18.67
CA VAL A 70 -15.83 1.42 -17.94
C VAL A 70 -14.88 2.41 -17.29
N VAL A 71 -15.14 3.71 -17.46
CA VAL A 71 -14.42 4.75 -16.72
C VAL A 71 -15.14 4.99 -15.40
N ASN A 72 -14.46 4.71 -14.29
CA ASN A 72 -14.95 4.98 -12.95
C ASN A 72 -14.11 6.05 -12.26
N ASP A 73 -14.75 6.81 -11.40
CA ASP A 73 -14.06 7.72 -10.50
C ASP A 73 -13.55 6.94 -9.28
N PHE A 74 -12.59 7.49 -8.56
CA PHE A 74 -12.19 6.96 -7.26
C PHE A 74 -11.88 8.09 -6.30
N THR A 75 -11.87 7.80 -5.01
CA THR A 75 -11.37 8.72 -3.97
C THR A 75 -10.20 8.09 -3.23
N SER A 76 -9.53 8.87 -2.37
CA SER A 76 -8.58 8.33 -1.42
C SER A 76 -9.30 7.47 -0.36
N ASP A 77 -8.57 6.55 0.26
CA ASP A 77 -8.92 5.94 1.54
C ASP A 77 -8.45 6.77 2.74
N ASP A 78 -7.82 7.92 2.47
CA ASP A 78 -7.19 8.86 3.41
C ASP A 78 -6.08 8.23 4.27
N LEU A 79 -5.53 7.10 3.84
CA LEU A 79 -4.56 6.34 4.62
C LEU A 79 -3.44 5.76 3.77
N THR A 80 -3.72 4.77 2.93
CA THR A 80 -2.66 4.02 2.21
C THR A 80 -2.34 4.64 0.84
N GLY A 81 -3.30 5.40 0.30
CA GLY A 81 -3.30 5.85 -1.09
C GLY A 81 -3.86 4.81 -2.06
N GLU A 82 -4.49 3.74 -1.54
CA GLU A 82 -5.28 2.82 -2.36
C GLU A 82 -6.57 3.51 -2.84
N PRO A 83 -6.93 3.33 -4.12
CA PRO A 83 -8.10 3.98 -4.70
C PRO A 83 -9.40 3.32 -4.21
N LYS A 84 -10.30 4.11 -3.63
CA LYS A 84 -11.67 3.69 -3.35
C LYS A 84 -12.55 3.99 -4.57
N ILE A 85 -12.77 2.97 -5.40
CA ILE A 85 -13.48 3.11 -6.69
C ILE A 85 -14.98 3.34 -6.47
N SER A 86 -15.54 4.35 -7.14
CA SER A 86 -16.97 4.58 -7.27
C SER A 86 -17.51 3.91 -8.53
N THR A 87 -18.39 2.92 -8.36
CA THR A 87 -19.01 2.20 -9.48
C THR A 87 -20.23 2.90 -10.07
N ASP A 88 -20.78 3.90 -9.38
CA ASP A 88 -21.88 4.72 -9.89
C ASP A 88 -21.33 5.71 -10.93
N THR A 89 -21.73 5.54 -12.19
CA THR A 89 -21.31 6.39 -13.30
C THR A 89 -22.22 7.60 -13.51
N SER A 90 -23.35 7.66 -12.80
CA SER A 90 -24.32 8.78 -12.85
C SER A 90 -23.90 9.96 -11.98
N GLN A 91 -23.08 9.71 -10.95
CA GLN A 91 -22.49 10.73 -10.10
C GLN A 91 -20.99 10.80 -10.38
N ARG A 92 -20.56 11.94 -10.93
CA ARG A 92 -19.16 12.20 -11.24
C ARG A 92 -18.58 13.23 -10.30
N SER A 93 -17.31 13.04 -9.95
CA SER A 93 -16.49 14.03 -9.28
C SER A 93 -16.20 15.20 -10.22
N ASP A 94 -16.06 16.40 -9.69
CA ASP A 94 -15.57 17.58 -10.44
C ASP A 94 -14.14 17.38 -10.98
N ARG A 95 -13.42 16.37 -10.45
CA ARG A 95 -12.08 15.95 -10.89
C ARG A 95 -12.12 14.65 -11.71
N SER A 96 -13.27 14.27 -12.26
CA SER A 96 -13.41 13.05 -13.05
C SER A 96 -12.57 13.11 -14.32
N LEU A 97 -11.88 12.00 -14.61
CA LEU A 97 -11.16 11.82 -15.86
C LEU A 97 -12.08 11.54 -17.05
N ALA A 98 -13.34 11.15 -16.82
CA ALA A 98 -14.23 10.65 -17.87
C ALA A 98 -14.46 11.64 -19.01
N GLU A 99 -14.42 12.95 -18.74
CA GLU A 99 -14.60 13.99 -19.76
C GLU A 99 -13.42 14.10 -20.74
N PHE A 100 -12.24 13.59 -20.36
CA PHE A 100 -10.99 13.71 -21.13
C PHE A 100 -10.70 12.47 -21.97
N ILE A 101 -11.45 11.39 -21.80
CA ILE A 101 -11.21 10.12 -22.49
C ILE A 101 -12.39 9.82 -23.41
N THR A 102 -12.10 9.73 -24.69
CA THR A 102 -13.09 9.48 -25.74
C THR A 102 -12.79 8.20 -26.50
N ASN A 103 -13.81 7.60 -27.12
CA ASN A 103 -13.69 6.45 -28.03
C ASN A 103 -13.07 5.20 -27.38
N LEU A 104 -13.48 4.90 -26.16
CA LEU A 104 -13.13 3.62 -25.53
C LEU A 104 -13.94 2.49 -26.17
N GLU A 105 -13.25 1.44 -26.57
CA GLU A 105 -13.85 0.25 -27.17
C GLU A 105 -13.62 -0.97 -26.28
N ASP A 106 -14.60 -1.88 -26.30
CA ASP A 106 -14.45 -3.19 -25.67
C ASP A 106 -13.39 -4.01 -26.40
N VAL A 107 -12.58 -4.76 -25.64
CA VAL A 107 -11.42 -5.46 -26.19
C VAL A 107 -11.70 -6.96 -26.22
N PRO A 108 -12.03 -7.54 -27.38
CA PRO A 108 -12.11 -9.00 -27.50
C PRO A 108 -10.72 -9.60 -27.34
N LEU A 109 -10.58 -10.68 -26.59
CA LEU A 109 -9.32 -11.36 -26.32
C LEU A 109 -9.54 -12.87 -26.44
N ASP A 110 -8.73 -13.54 -27.26
CA ASP A 110 -8.66 -14.99 -27.27
C ASP A 110 -8.04 -15.52 -25.96
N ALA A 111 -8.12 -16.83 -25.76
CA ALA A 111 -7.48 -17.49 -24.63
C ALA A 111 -5.96 -17.19 -24.60
N ASN A 112 -5.44 -16.78 -23.44
CA ASN A 112 -4.02 -16.43 -23.24
C ASN A 112 -3.50 -15.29 -24.16
N GLU A 113 -4.38 -14.55 -24.85
CA GLU A 113 -3.98 -13.47 -25.75
C GLU A 113 -3.57 -12.21 -24.98
N THR A 114 -2.59 -11.48 -25.53
CA THR A 114 -2.24 -10.12 -25.12
C THR A 114 -2.58 -9.14 -26.24
N LYS A 115 -3.40 -8.13 -25.96
CA LYS A 115 -3.63 -7.00 -26.87
C LYS A 115 -3.09 -5.70 -26.30
N LYS A 116 -2.40 -4.95 -27.15
CA LYS A 116 -2.04 -3.56 -26.90
C LYS A 116 -3.21 -2.67 -27.30
N VAL A 117 -3.69 -1.88 -26.35
CA VAL A 117 -4.80 -0.94 -26.52
C VAL A 117 -4.24 0.46 -26.35
N LYS A 118 -4.51 1.31 -27.35
CA LYS A 118 -4.08 2.70 -27.36
C LYS A 118 -5.22 3.57 -26.84
N ILE A 119 -4.94 4.35 -25.81
CA ILE A 119 -5.90 5.25 -25.18
C ILE A 119 -5.51 6.69 -25.50
N ASN A 120 -6.46 7.47 -26.01
CA ASN A 120 -6.28 8.89 -26.27
C ASN A 120 -6.92 9.74 -25.17
N VAL A 121 -6.14 10.65 -24.58
CA VAL A 121 -6.60 11.62 -23.59
C VAL A 121 -6.53 13.01 -24.21
N THR A 122 -7.66 13.71 -24.26
CA THR A 122 -7.78 15.02 -24.91
C THR A 122 -8.25 16.06 -23.91
N VAL A 123 -7.48 17.13 -23.75
CA VAL A 123 -7.80 18.26 -22.86
C VAL A 123 -8.37 19.39 -23.70
N PRO A 124 -9.65 19.78 -23.53
CA PRO A 124 -10.21 20.91 -24.26
C PRO A 124 -9.54 22.22 -23.84
N GLU A 125 -9.55 23.23 -24.72
CA GLU A 125 -8.99 24.56 -24.42
C GLU A 125 -9.65 25.22 -23.20
N THR A 126 -10.91 24.88 -22.93
CA THR A 126 -11.71 25.41 -21.83
C THR A 126 -11.55 24.67 -20.51
N ALA A 127 -10.75 23.60 -20.45
CA ALA A 127 -10.56 22.83 -19.23
C ALA A 127 -9.97 23.71 -18.11
N PRO A 128 -10.51 23.64 -16.87
CA PRO A 128 -9.83 24.20 -15.71
C PRO A 128 -8.46 23.57 -15.51
N ALA A 129 -7.53 24.33 -14.93
CA ALA A 129 -6.25 23.79 -14.51
C ALA A 129 -6.41 22.99 -13.21
N GLY A 130 -5.60 21.95 -13.01
CA GLY A 130 -5.65 21.12 -11.81
C GLY A 130 -5.47 19.63 -12.09
N ALA A 131 -5.82 18.81 -11.10
CA ALA A 131 -5.73 17.36 -11.17
C ALA A 131 -7.08 16.70 -11.50
N TYR A 132 -7.04 15.79 -12.48
CA TYR A 132 -8.15 14.93 -12.89
C TYR A 132 -7.71 13.47 -12.80
N TYR A 133 -8.56 12.59 -12.30
CA TYR A 133 -8.18 11.19 -12.11
C TYR A 133 -9.38 10.25 -12.18
N GLY A 134 -9.07 9.03 -12.56
CA GLY A 134 -10.05 7.95 -12.68
C GLY A 134 -9.36 6.64 -12.96
N ILE A 135 -10.16 5.59 -13.04
CA ILE A 135 -9.72 4.26 -13.42
C ILE A 135 -10.41 3.83 -14.70
N LEU A 136 -9.62 3.39 -15.69
CA LEU A 136 -10.14 2.64 -16.83
C LEU A 136 -10.24 1.18 -16.41
N ARG A 137 -11.45 0.76 -16.04
CA ARG A 137 -11.71 -0.55 -15.48
C ARG A 137 -12.25 -1.48 -16.56
N TYR A 138 -11.62 -2.63 -16.70
CA TYR A 138 -11.98 -3.67 -17.65
C TYR A 138 -12.61 -4.87 -16.93
N GLN A 139 -13.78 -5.27 -17.39
CA GLN A 139 -14.55 -6.38 -16.83
C GLN A 139 -14.60 -7.52 -17.86
N PRO A 140 -14.11 -8.73 -17.54
CA PRO A 140 -14.20 -9.84 -18.47
C PRO A 140 -15.66 -10.31 -18.61
N SER A 141 -16.14 -10.40 -19.85
CA SER A 141 -17.45 -10.98 -20.22
C SER A 141 -17.22 -12.16 -21.17
N PRO A 142 -17.73 -13.38 -20.90
CA PRO A 142 -17.63 -14.50 -21.83
C PRO A 142 -18.29 -14.19 -23.17
N VAL A 143 -17.75 -14.75 -24.26
CA VAL A 143 -18.29 -14.58 -25.62
C VAL A 143 -19.58 -15.38 -25.86
N ASP A 144 -19.80 -16.47 -25.11
CA ASP A 144 -20.85 -17.48 -25.38
C ASP A 144 -22.11 -17.39 -24.48
N GLU A 145 -22.27 -16.37 -23.64
CA GLU A 145 -23.50 -16.22 -22.82
C GLU A 145 -24.55 -15.35 -23.53
N ASN A 146 -25.46 -16.01 -24.26
CA ASN A 146 -26.82 -15.52 -24.45
C ASN A 146 -27.41 -15.21 -23.08
N SER A 147 -27.44 -13.94 -22.69
CA SER A 147 -28.00 -13.46 -21.43
C SER A 147 -29.52 -13.46 -21.51
N ASP A 148 -30.14 -14.65 -21.56
CA ASP A 148 -31.51 -14.81 -21.09
C ASP A 148 -31.48 -14.76 -19.56
N GLY A 149 -32.28 -13.87 -18.98
CA GLY A 149 -32.20 -13.46 -17.59
C GLY A 149 -32.29 -14.60 -16.58
N ASN A 150 -31.14 -15.05 -16.07
CA ASN A 150 -30.91 -15.35 -14.66
C ASN A 150 -29.43 -15.67 -14.39
N GLY A 151 -28.71 -14.68 -13.87
CA GLY A 151 -27.62 -14.89 -12.91
C GLY A 151 -26.44 -15.79 -13.30
N THR A 152 -25.60 -15.36 -14.24
CA THR A 152 -24.15 -15.53 -14.08
C THR A 152 -23.59 -14.20 -13.58
N GLN A 153 -23.67 -14.01 -12.26
CA GLN A 153 -23.06 -12.89 -11.57
C GLN A 153 -21.53 -13.05 -11.65
N PHE A 154 -20.92 -12.60 -12.76
CA PHE A 154 -19.50 -12.30 -12.77
C PHE A 154 -19.27 -11.19 -11.76
N SER A 155 -18.77 -11.62 -10.60
CA SER A 155 -18.52 -10.79 -9.44
C SER A 155 -17.72 -9.55 -9.84
N LEU A 156 -18.03 -8.40 -9.22
CA LEU A 156 -17.17 -7.20 -9.22
C LEU A 156 -15.67 -7.54 -9.03
N ASN A 157 -15.39 -8.68 -8.39
CA ASN A 157 -14.08 -9.20 -8.01
C ASN A 157 -13.16 -9.67 -9.15
N SER A 158 -13.56 -9.67 -10.43
CA SER A 158 -12.67 -10.02 -11.56
C SER A 158 -12.25 -8.83 -12.42
N SER A 159 -12.64 -7.61 -12.05
CA SER A 159 -12.26 -6.41 -12.81
C SER A 159 -10.87 -5.90 -12.41
N ILE A 160 -10.12 -5.43 -13.41
CA ILE A 160 -8.80 -4.82 -13.26
C ILE A 160 -8.81 -3.49 -14.00
N GLY A 161 -7.95 -2.55 -13.64
CA GLY A 161 -7.90 -1.28 -14.35
C GLY A 161 -6.57 -0.58 -14.26
N VAL A 162 -6.40 0.41 -15.11
CA VAL A 162 -5.28 1.35 -15.06
C VAL A 162 -5.76 2.63 -14.39
N LEU A 163 -5.06 3.04 -13.33
CA LEU A 163 -5.23 4.36 -12.74
C LEU A 163 -4.63 5.40 -13.67
N VAL A 164 -5.38 6.42 -14.03
CA VAL A 164 -4.90 7.49 -14.89
C VAL A 164 -5.02 8.79 -14.11
N LEU A 165 -3.89 9.46 -13.93
CA LEU A 165 -3.77 10.72 -13.22
C LEU A 165 -3.30 11.78 -14.21
N LEU A 166 -4.17 12.74 -14.48
CA LEU A 166 -3.98 13.81 -15.44
C LEU A 166 -3.79 15.13 -14.70
N GLU A 167 -2.66 15.80 -14.96
CA GLU A 167 -2.41 17.18 -14.55
C GLU A 167 -2.61 18.11 -15.75
N VAL A 168 -3.52 19.08 -15.62
CA VAL A 168 -3.70 20.17 -16.59
C VAL A 168 -2.99 21.42 -16.07
N PRO A 169 -1.90 21.87 -16.73
CA PRO A 169 -1.14 23.04 -16.28
C PRO A 169 -1.95 24.36 -16.31
N GLY A 170 -1.61 25.27 -15.39
CA GLY A 170 -2.24 26.58 -15.27
C GLY A 170 -2.20 27.09 -13.83
N ASP A 171 -3.17 27.92 -13.48
CA ASP A 171 -3.27 28.50 -12.14
C ASP A 171 -4.04 27.56 -11.20
N TYR A 172 -3.32 26.89 -10.30
CA TYR A 172 -3.86 26.06 -9.25
C TYR A 172 -2.97 26.10 -8.01
N SER A 173 -3.53 25.81 -6.83
CA SER A 173 -2.74 25.73 -5.61
C SER A 173 -2.02 24.39 -5.52
N GLN A 174 -0.72 24.41 -5.22
CA GLN A 174 0.01 23.23 -4.77
C GLN A 174 0.48 23.47 -3.34
N SER A 175 -0.26 22.90 -2.38
CA SER A 175 0.05 23.04 -0.95
C SER A 175 -0.22 21.70 -0.26
N ALA A 176 0.64 21.38 0.70
CA ALA A 176 0.48 20.21 1.54
C ALA A 176 1.20 20.44 2.87
N GLU A 177 0.82 19.64 3.86
CA GLU A 177 1.40 19.66 5.19
C GLU A 177 1.62 18.24 5.69
N VAL A 178 2.57 18.05 6.62
CA VAL A 178 2.60 16.82 7.42
C VAL A 178 1.61 16.99 8.55
N SER A 179 0.49 16.27 8.49
CA SER A 179 -0.59 16.36 9.46
C SER A 179 -0.33 15.50 10.71
N ASP A 180 0.44 14.40 10.59
CA ASP A 180 0.87 13.62 11.75
C ASP A 180 2.19 12.88 11.52
N ILE A 181 2.88 12.59 12.63
CA ILE A 181 4.01 11.67 12.71
C ILE A 181 3.78 10.74 13.90
N ALA A 182 3.83 9.44 13.66
CA ALA A 182 3.62 8.41 14.66
C ALA A 182 4.73 7.36 14.66
N ALA A 183 5.25 7.04 15.84
CA ALA A 183 6.00 5.81 16.05
C ALA A 183 5.02 4.66 16.31
N ARG A 184 5.31 3.48 15.75
CA ARG A 184 4.42 2.32 15.79
C ARG A 184 5.15 1.02 16.05
N ILE A 185 4.45 0.10 16.71
CA ILE A 185 4.83 -1.31 16.77
C ILE A 185 3.90 -2.08 15.85
N VAL A 186 4.48 -2.73 14.85
CA VAL A 186 3.81 -3.60 13.88
C VAL A 186 4.33 -5.03 13.98
N GLU A 187 3.49 -6.00 13.62
CA GLU A 187 3.93 -7.38 13.42
C GLU A 187 4.38 -7.58 11.97
N LEU A 188 5.51 -8.27 11.80
CA LEU A 188 6.03 -8.63 10.48
C LEU A 188 5.79 -10.12 10.20
N ASP A 189 5.54 -10.46 8.94
CA ASP A 189 5.53 -11.84 8.44
C ASP A 189 6.96 -12.39 8.27
N ALA A 190 7.09 -13.60 7.70
CA ALA A 190 8.39 -14.25 7.52
C ALA A 190 9.25 -13.54 6.45
N GLU A 191 8.60 -12.81 5.55
CA GLU A 191 9.18 -12.05 4.44
C GLU A 191 9.52 -10.60 4.84
N GLY A 192 9.13 -10.17 6.05
CA GLY A 192 9.39 -8.83 6.58
C GLY A 192 8.32 -7.79 6.25
N ASN A 193 7.17 -8.19 5.70
CA ASN A 193 6.05 -7.29 5.45
C ASN A 193 5.16 -7.16 6.68
N VAL A 194 4.47 -6.02 6.80
CA VAL A 194 3.50 -5.79 7.87
C VAL A 194 2.30 -6.72 7.70
N LYS A 195 1.96 -7.47 8.75
CA LYS A 195 0.76 -8.30 8.77
C LYS A 195 -0.51 -7.43 8.74
N ALA A 196 -1.33 -7.62 7.72
CA ALA A 196 -2.52 -6.79 7.50
C ALA A 196 -3.65 -7.01 8.52
N ASP A 197 -3.67 -8.13 9.24
CA ASP A 197 -4.69 -8.51 10.21
C ASP A 197 -4.42 -8.03 11.64
N VAL A 198 -3.29 -7.35 11.87
CA VAL A 198 -2.89 -6.87 13.20
C VAL A 198 -2.77 -5.35 13.21
N GLU A 199 -3.63 -4.71 13.99
CA GLU A 199 -3.62 -3.26 14.16
C GLU A 199 -2.30 -2.75 14.77
N PRO A 200 -1.64 -1.74 14.14
CA PRO A 200 -0.43 -1.14 14.68
C PRO A 200 -0.65 -0.48 16.04
N ARG A 201 0.24 -0.77 17.00
CA ARG A 201 0.25 -0.06 18.29
C ARG A 201 1.00 1.26 18.16
N SER A 202 0.27 2.36 18.24
CA SER A 202 0.81 3.72 18.17
C SER A 202 0.75 4.41 19.54
N GLY A 203 1.67 5.35 19.80
CA GLY A 203 1.69 6.09 21.06
C GLY A 203 2.90 7.01 21.21
N SER A 204 3.02 7.66 22.38
CA SER A 204 4.17 8.49 22.74
C SER A 204 5.11 7.82 23.75
N VAL A 205 4.71 6.69 24.33
CA VAL A 205 5.47 5.93 25.32
C VAL A 205 5.33 4.44 25.00
N PHE A 206 6.46 3.75 24.95
CA PHE A 206 6.52 2.33 24.60
C PHE A 206 7.37 1.56 25.60
N MET A 207 7.02 0.29 25.83
CA MET A 207 7.79 -0.62 26.70
C MET A 207 8.87 -1.42 25.94
N SER A 208 8.84 -1.33 24.62
CA SER A 208 9.81 -1.87 23.66
C SER A 208 10.03 -0.84 22.57
N THR A 209 11.11 -0.97 21.79
CA THR A 209 11.35 -0.04 20.68
C THR A 209 10.26 -0.19 19.61
N PRO A 210 9.66 0.92 19.15
CA PRO A 210 8.88 0.95 17.91
C PRO A 210 9.72 0.46 16.73
N ASN A 211 9.09 -0.26 15.79
CA ASN A 211 9.74 -0.81 14.60
C ASN A 211 9.19 -0.24 13.30
N GLN A 212 8.31 0.77 13.37
CA GLN A 212 7.83 1.48 12.19
C GLN A 212 7.61 2.96 12.53
N ILE A 213 7.95 3.85 11.59
CA ILE A 213 7.56 5.26 11.63
C ILE A 213 6.54 5.52 10.53
N ALA A 214 5.48 6.24 10.88
CA ALA A 214 4.44 6.70 9.96
C ALA A 214 4.47 8.23 9.88
N VAL A 215 4.45 8.76 8.65
CA VAL A 215 4.35 10.18 8.35
C VAL A 215 3.12 10.37 7.49
N THR A 216 2.14 11.12 7.99
CA THR A 216 0.89 11.42 7.27
C THR A 216 1.00 12.78 6.62
N VAL A 217 0.79 12.83 5.31
CA VAL A 217 0.78 14.05 4.51
C VAL A 217 -0.65 14.33 4.09
N HIS A 218 -1.11 15.56 4.32
CA HIS A 218 -2.40 16.05 3.85
C HIS A 218 -2.17 17.05 2.72
N ASN A 219 -2.83 16.84 1.58
CA ASN A 219 -2.78 17.73 0.44
C ASN A 219 -3.94 18.72 0.50
N THR A 220 -3.60 19.99 0.72
CA THR A 220 -4.54 21.11 0.81
C THR A 220 -4.68 21.88 -0.51
N GLY A 221 -3.97 21.45 -1.55
CA GLY A 221 -3.98 22.03 -2.88
C GLY A 221 -4.97 21.36 -3.84
N ASP A 222 -4.96 21.84 -5.08
CA ASP A 222 -5.87 21.45 -6.16
C ASP A 222 -5.25 20.46 -7.16
N SER A 223 -3.95 20.19 -7.03
CA SER A 223 -3.19 19.25 -7.87
C SER A 223 -2.56 18.13 -7.02
N PHE A 224 -1.97 17.14 -7.68
CA PHE A 224 -1.26 16.04 -7.01
C PHE A 224 -0.03 16.57 -6.28
N VAL A 225 0.24 16.00 -5.11
CA VAL A 225 1.46 16.23 -4.35
C VAL A 225 2.24 14.93 -4.24
N LYS A 226 3.57 15.00 -4.40
CA LYS A 226 4.48 13.86 -4.31
C LYS A 226 5.50 14.13 -3.21
N PRO A 227 5.16 13.92 -1.93
CA PRO A 227 6.07 14.24 -0.83
C PRO A 227 7.32 13.39 -0.94
N PHE A 228 8.48 13.98 -0.69
CA PHE A 228 9.77 13.29 -0.66
C PHE A 228 10.69 13.98 0.35
N GLY A 229 11.68 13.24 0.86
CA GLY A 229 12.62 13.80 1.82
C GLY A 229 13.19 12.72 2.72
N SER A 230 13.73 13.13 3.86
CA SER A 230 14.35 12.21 4.81
C SER A 230 13.64 12.24 6.16
N VAL A 231 13.57 11.07 6.79
CA VAL A 231 13.10 10.91 8.16
C VAL A 231 14.28 10.41 8.99
N VAL A 232 14.69 11.19 9.97
CA VAL A 232 15.85 10.91 10.84
C VAL A 232 15.36 10.72 12.27
N ILE A 233 15.74 9.62 12.91
CA ILE A 233 15.41 9.32 14.30
C ILE A 233 16.67 9.49 15.12
N LYS A 234 16.67 10.43 16.08
CA LYS A 234 17.78 10.69 17.02
C LYS A 234 17.45 10.15 18.40
N ASN A 235 18.46 9.63 19.09
CA ASN A 235 18.38 9.25 20.49
C ASN A 235 18.52 10.48 21.42
N MET A 236 18.41 10.28 22.74
CA MET A 236 18.50 11.37 23.73
C MET A 236 19.85 12.09 23.77
N PHE A 237 20.90 11.49 23.20
CA PHE A 237 22.25 12.08 23.11
C PHE A 237 22.45 12.85 21.79
N GLY A 238 21.42 12.93 20.95
CA GLY A 238 21.46 13.59 19.65
C GLY A 238 22.12 12.76 18.54
N SER A 239 22.57 11.53 18.83
CA SER A 239 23.10 10.63 17.80
C SER A 239 21.96 10.02 16.99
N GLU A 240 22.20 9.83 15.70
CA GLU A 240 21.28 9.13 14.80
C GLU A 240 21.14 7.67 15.22
N ALA A 241 19.89 7.25 15.43
CA ALA A 241 19.52 5.87 15.74
C ALA A 241 19.06 5.12 14.49
N ALA A 242 18.37 5.81 13.57
CA ALA A 242 17.95 5.29 12.26
C ALA A 242 17.60 6.45 11.32
N SER A 243 17.61 6.20 10.01
CA SER A 243 17.14 7.13 9.00
C SER A 243 16.61 6.39 7.77
N TYR A 244 15.66 6.97 7.06
CA TYR A 244 15.19 6.49 5.76
C TYR A 244 14.71 7.63 4.86
N ASP A 245 14.61 7.36 3.56
CA ASP A 245 14.07 8.29 2.58
C ASP A 245 12.55 8.07 2.42
N LEU A 246 11.77 9.10 2.70
CA LEU A 246 10.32 9.06 2.55
C LEU A 246 9.94 8.98 1.06
N ASN A 247 9.06 8.03 0.72
CA ASN A 247 8.46 7.92 -0.62
C ASN A 247 9.53 7.82 -1.73
N ALA A 248 10.55 6.99 -1.52
CA ALA A 248 11.70 6.84 -2.42
C ALA A 248 11.45 5.96 -3.66
N ALA A 249 10.28 5.31 -3.75
CA ALA A 249 9.92 4.51 -4.92
C ALA A 249 9.79 5.39 -6.18
N GLU A 250 10.14 4.84 -7.35
CA GLU A 250 9.98 5.51 -8.64
C GLU A 250 9.00 4.73 -9.54
N PRO A 251 7.88 5.33 -9.98
CA PRO A 251 7.46 6.70 -9.70
C PRO A 251 6.94 6.85 -8.26
N ARG A 252 7.22 8.01 -7.64
CA ARG A 252 6.75 8.35 -6.28
C ARG A 252 5.24 8.19 -6.12
N GLY A 253 4.80 7.93 -4.90
CA GLY A 253 3.40 7.91 -4.52
C GLY A 253 2.80 9.31 -4.49
N ASN A 254 1.61 9.46 -5.08
CA ASN A 254 0.83 10.70 -5.03
C ASN A 254 -0.03 10.79 -3.77
N VAL A 255 -0.35 12.02 -3.39
CA VAL A 255 -1.45 12.40 -2.50
C VAL A 255 -2.45 13.18 -3.35
N LEU A 256 -3.69 12.72 -3.43
CA LEU A 256 -4.73 13.37 -4.24
C LEU A 256 -5.11 14.73 -3.62
N PRO A 257 -5.67 15.66 -4.40
CA PRO A 257 -6.24 16.90 -3.86
C PRO A 257 -7.23 16.62 -2.73
N ASP A 258 -7.19 17.45 -1.68
CA ASP A 258 -8.09 17.37 -0.52
C ASP A 258 -8.15 15.98 0.12
N SER A 259 -6.99 15.33 0.26
CA SER A 259 -6.90 14.00 0.84
C SER A 259 -5.64 13.83 1.67
N SER A 260 -5.61 12.76 2.46
CA SER A 260 -4.42 12.36 3.22
C SER A 260 -3.80 11.08 2.70
N ARG A 261 -2.49 10.93 2.91
CA ARG A 261 -1.79 9.67 2.71
C ARG A 261 -0.70 9.51 3.76
N MET A 262 -0.60 8.30 4.28
CA MET A 262 0.36 7.89 5.26
C MET A 262 1.46 7.06 4.61
N PHE A 263 2.68 7.52 4.80
CA PHE A 263 3.90 6.87 4.33
C PHE A 263 4.57 6.22 5.53
N THR A 264 4.85 4.92 5.43
CA THR A 264 5.43 4.15 6.52
C THR A 264 6.72 3.47 6.10
N ASP A 265 7.68 3.38 7.02
CA ASP A 265 8.89 2.58 6.83
C ASP A 265 9.27 1.84 8.12
N ILE A 266 9.88 0.66 7.95
CA ILE A 266 10.35 -0.18 9.04
C ILE A 266 11.71 0.33 9.52
N VAL A 267 11.87 0.42 10.84
CA VAL A 267 13.09 0.91 11.48
C VAL A 267 13.59 -0.07 12.54
N ASP A 268 14.90 -0.28 12.61
CA ASP A 268 15.54 -1.03 13.70
C ASP A 268 16.12 -0.07 14.73
N LEU A 269 15.33 0.25 15.76
CA LEU A 269 15.74 1.14 16.83
C LEU A 269 16.36 0.36 18.00
N LYS A 270 17.46 0.89 18.54
CA LYS A 270 18.17 0.33 19.70
C LYS A 270 18.24 1.33 20.86
N GLY A 271 18.24 0.79 22.08
CA GLY A 271 18.34 1.56 23.31
C GLY A 271 16.99 1.95 23.89
N PHE A 272 17.03 2.81 24.91
CA PHE A 272 15.87 3.27 25.64
C PHE A 272 15.94 4.76 25.95
N GLY A 273 14.80 5.32 26.33
CA GLY A 273 14.57 6.71 26.70
C GLY A 273 13.96 7.53 25.58
N ARG A 274 14.22 8.83 25.54
CA ARG A 274 13.62 9.75 24.57
C ARG A 274 14.25 9.61 23.20
N PHE A 275 13.40 9.48 22.20
CA PHE A 275 13.74 9.58 20.78
C PHE A 275 13.04 10.79 20.16
N THR A 276 13.68 11.36 19.14
CA THR A 276 13.15 12.48 18.35
C THR A 276 13.16 12.08 16.88
N ILE A 277 12.00 12.11 16.25
CA ILE A 277 11.81 11.95 14.81
C ILE A 277 11.87 13.35 14.21
N GLU A 278 12.76 13.56 13.24
CA GLU A 278 12.87 14.76 12.43
C GLU A 278 12.53 14.38 10.98
N ALA A 279 11.37 14.80 10.50
CA ALA A 279 10.94 14.61 9.11
C ALA A 279 11.23 15.89 8.33
N ASN A 280 12.12 15.81 7.34
CA ASN A 280 12.52 16.90 6.45
C ASN A 280 11.88 16.65 5.09
N ILE A 281 10.67 17.15 4.89
CA ILE A 281 9.82 16.78 3.74
C ILE A 281 9.64 17.99 2.81
N ALA A 282 9.86 17.75 1.52
CA ALA A 282 9.44 18.64 0.45
C ALA A 282 8.25 18.01 -0.29
N PHE A 283 7.31 18.85 -0.74
CA PHE A 283 6.07 18.39 -1.35
C PHE A 283 6.11 18.40 -2.88
N ASN A 284 6.87 19.33 -3.46
CA ASN A 284 6.99 19.55 -4.90
C ASN A 284 8.47 19.72 -5.29
N GLN A 285 8.78 19.53 -6.57
CA GLN A 285 10.14 19.74 -7.09
C GLN A 285 10.55 21.21 -6.91
N GLY A 286 11.57 21.46 -6.08
CA GLY A 286 12.08 22.80 -5.78
C GLY A 286 11.30 23.57 -4.70
N GLY A 287 10.36 22.94 -4.01
CA GLY A 287 9.65 23.54 -2.88
C GLY A 287 10.51 23.67 -1.61
N GLU A 288 10.06 24.49 -0.68
CA GLU A 288 10.69 24.62 0.65
C GLU A 288 10.59 23.30 1.43
N VAL A 289 11.70 22.92 2.07
CA VAL A 289 11.73 21.76 2.95
C VAL A 289 11.09 22.13 4.28
N THR A 290 10.04 21.41 4.64
CA THR A 290 9.38 21.55 5.94
C THR A 290 9.98 20.54 6.92
N THR A 291 10.57 21.04 8.01
CA THR A 291 11.10 20.19 9.09
C THR A 291 10.08 20.09 10.22
N ILE A 292 9.57 18.90 10.47
CA ILE A 292 8.62 18.63 11.56
C ILE A 292 9.21 17.61 12.51
N THR A 293 9.07 17.88 13.80
CA THR A 293 9.67 17.05 14.85
C THR A 293 8.61 16.44 15.75
N LYS A 294 8.72 15.14 16.03
CA LYS A 294 7.89 14.41 16.99
C LYS A 294 8.78 13.64 17.95
N THR A 295 8.35 13.47 19.20
CA THR A 295 9.12 12.72 20.19
C THR A 295 8.32 11.58 20.76
N PHE A 296 9.00 10.49 21.09
CA PHE A 296 8.43 9.37 21.84
C PHE A 296 9.45 8.84 22.84
N TRP A 297 8.98 8.07 23.81
CA TRP A 297 9.79 7.46 24.87
C TRP A 297 9.74 5.94 24.78
N VAL A 298 10.88 5.31 25.02
CA VAL A 298 10.99 3.86 25.20
C VAL A 298 11.45 3.58 26.63
N ILE A 299 10.64 2.92 27.45
CA ILE A 299 10.93 2.62 28.85
C ILE A 299 10.78 1.11 29.06
N PRO A 300 11.87 0.34 29.02
CA PRO A 300 11.80 -1.10 29.18
C PRO A 300 11.19 -1.53 30.52
N VAL A 301 10.41 -2.62 30.51
CA VAL A 301 9.74 -3.15 31.72
C VAL A 301 10.75 -3.46 32.83
N TRP A 302 11.94 -3.97 32.49
CA TRP A 302 12.98 -4.28 33.48
C TRP A 302 13.46 -3.05 34.25
N LEU A 303 13.47 -1.87 33.61
CA LEU A 303 13.87 -0.61 34.25
C LEU A 303 12.81 -0.18 35.27
N ILE A 304 11.53 -0.35 34.93
CA ILE A 304 10.41 -0.08 35.84
C ILE A 304 10.48 -1.03 37.04
N ILE A 305 10.67 -2.32 36.80
CA ILE A 305 10.80 -3.33 37.87
C ILE A 305 11.98 -2.98 38.79
N ALA A 306 13.14 -2.64 38.23
CA ALA A 306 14.32 -2.25 38.99
C ALA A 306 14.05 -1.01 39.86
N LEU A 307 13.38 0.01 39.30
CA LEU A 307 13.03 1.23 40.03
C LEU A 307 12.05 0.95 41.18
N VAL A 308 11.02 0.14 40.94
CA VAL A 308 10.08 -0.29 41.99
C VAL A 308 10.79 -1.08 43.08
N ALA A 309 11.70 -2.00 42.72
CA ALA A 309 12.48 -2.77 43.69
C ALA A 309 13.34 -1.86 44.58
N VAL A 310 14.00 -0.86 43.99
CA VAL A 310 14.79 0.15 44.73
C VAL A 310 13.90 0.95 45.69
N LEU A 311 12.72 1.40 45.24
CA LEU A 311 11.79 2.14 46.10
C LEU A 311 11.27 1.29 47.27
N LEU A 312 10.98 0.01 47.05
CA LEU A 312 10.57 -0.91 48.11
C LEU A 312 11.71 -1.16 49.11
N LEU A 313 12.95 -1.31 48.64
CA LEU A 313 14.12 -1.46 49.51
C LEU A 313 14.35 -0.22 50.38
N LEU A 314 14.23 0.98 49.79
CA LEU A 314 14.34 2.25 50.53
C LEU A 314 13.20 2.41 51.54
N GLY A 315 11.97 2.07 51.17
CA GLY A 315 10.81 2.09 52.07
C GLY A 315 10.98 1.11 53.24
N PHE A 316 11.45 -0.10 52.98
CA PHE A 316 11.74 -1.11 54.01
C PHE A 316 12.87 -0.66 54.95
N ALA A 317 13.96 -0.11 54.40
CA ALA A 317 15.06 0.44 55.19
C ALA A 317 14.59 1.60 56.08
N GLY A 318 13.78 2.51 55.52
CA GLY A 318 13.14 3.60 56.27
C GLY A 318 12.23 3.09 57.39
N TYR A 319 11.41 2.08 57.13
CA TYR A 319 10.56 1.44 58.13
C TYR A 319 11.38 0.78 59.25
N MET A 320 12.46 0.06 58.91
CA MET A 320 13.35 -0.53 59.90
C MET A 320 14.03 0.52 60.78
N LEU A 321 14.49 1.63 60.19
CA LEU A 321 15.08 2.74 60.93
C LEU A 321 14.05 3.39 61.85
N TYR A 322 12.85 3.69 61.35
CA TYR A 322 11.76 4.23 62.15
C TYR A 322 11.49 3.35 63.39
N ARG A 323 11.30 2.05 63.19
CA ARG A 323 11.06 1.08 64.28
C ARG A 323 12.20 1.02 65.30
N ARG A 324 13.43 1.31 64.89
CA ARG A 324 14.59 1.35 65.79
C ARG A 324 14.63 2.61 66.65
N PHE A 325 14.12 3.74 66.17
CA PHE A 325 14.10 5.01 66.90
C PHE A 325 12.82 5.25 67.71
N THR A 326 11.71 4.54 67.42
CA THR A 326 10.46 4.60 68.24
C THR A 326 10.40 3.56 69.36
N LYS A 327 11.44 2.72 69.50
CA LYS A 327 11.67 1.90 70.69
C LYS A 327 12.71 2.57 71.57
#